data_AF-A0A2E5PZ52-F1
#
_entry.id   AF-A0A2E5PZ52-F1
#
_cell.length_a   1.000
_cell.length_b   1.000
_cell.length_c   1.000
_cell.angle_alpha   90.00
_cell.angle_beta   90.00
_cell.angle_gamma   90.00
#
_symmetry.space_group_name_H-M   'P 1'
#
loop_
_entity.id
_entity.type
_entity.pdbx_description
1 polymer ?
#
loop_
_entity_poly.entity_id
_entity_poly.type
_entity_poly.pdbx_seq_one_letter_code
_entity_poly.pdbx_strand_id
1 'polypeptide(L)'
;RAMLDEQEPVFAEEQLIRWAELIQTRQREYNRAEREVVHYWKSRYLQQQTNLTYLTRVRRQLPQKRTEFEIPELDYVFSTGGFDKLEAESEILLLLEEVQLEPLRLKLRPCESDQDFQRHSWSK
;
A
#
# COMPACT_ATOMS: atom_id res chain seq x y z
N ARG A 1 32.53 -23.02 -8.64
CA ARG A 1 33.76 -23.19 -9.46
C ARG A 1 33.43 -23.52 -10.93
N ALA A 2 32.30 -23.05 -11.46
CA ALA A 2 31.84 -23.36 -12.83
C ALA A 2 32.23 -22.29 -13.87
N MET A 3 32.95 -21.23 -13.47
CA MET A 3 33.43 -20.17 -14.36
C MET A 3 34.95 -20.23 -14.61
N LEU A 4 35.64 -21.25 -14.08
CA LEU A 4 37.10 -21.26 -14.02
C LEU A 4 37.79 -22.29 -14.92
N ASP A 5 37.02 -23.15 -15.59
CA ASP A 5 37.55 -24.10 -16.57
C ASP A 5 36.80 -23.88 -17.89
N GLU A 6 37.46 -24.06 -19.04
CA GLU A 6 36.91 -23.99 -20.41
C GLU A 6 35.89 -25.11 -20.69
N GLN A 7 34.93 -25.32 -19.79
CA GLN A 7 33.85 -26.28 -19.95
C GLN A 7 32.73 -25.66 -20.77
N GLU A 8 32.15 -26.48 -21.64
CA GLU A 8 30.95 -26.10 -22.38
C GLU A 8 29.86 -25.61 -21.43
N PRO A 9 29.13 -24.54 -21.80
CA PRO A 9 28.10 -23.98 -20.95
C PRO A 9 27.03 -25.03 -20.65
N VAL A 10 26.70 -25.18 -19.36
CA VAL A 10 25.71 -26.17 -18.85
C VAL A 10 24.32 -25.97 -19.47
N PHE A 11 24.01 -24.75 -19.92
CA PHE A 11 22.75 -24.40 -20.55
C PHE A 11 23.01 -23.72 -21.89
N ALA A 12 22.22 -24.07 -22.90
CA ALA A 12 22.18 -23.32 -24.14
C ALA A 12 21.56 -21.92 -23.91
N GLU A 13 21.91 -20.96 -24.76
CA GLU A 13 21.41 -19.57 -24.66
C GLU A 13 19.88 -19.50 -24.63
N GLU A 14 19.19 -20.27 -25.48
CA GLU A 14 17.73 -20.34 -25.50
C GLU A 14 17.14 -20.86 -24.18
N GLN A 15 17.86 -21.74 -23.48
CA GLN A 15 17.41 -22.23 -22.17
C GLN A 15 17.58 -21.14 -21.11
N LEU A 16 18.68 -20.38 -21.16
CA LEU A 16 18.91 -19.24 -20.27
C LEU A 16 17.85 -18.15 -20.45
N ILE A 17 17.48 -17.83 -21.69
CA ILE A 17 16.41 -16.85 -22.00
C ILE A 17 15.08 -17.33 -21.40
N ARG A 18 14.70 -18.59 -21.65
CA ARG A 18 13.46 -19.17 -21.09
C ARG A 18 13.46 -19.16 -19.56
N TRP A 19 14.59 -19.46 -18.92
CA TRP A 19 14.72 -19.38 -17.47
C TRP A 19 14.59 -17.95 -16.95
N ALA A 20 15.21 -16.98 -17.62
CA ALA A 20 15.08 -15.57 -17.25
C ALA A 20 13.63 -15.08 -17.32
N GLU A 21 12.90 -15.41 -18.37
CA GLU A 21 11.48 -15.04 -18.51
C GLU A 21 10.61 -15.68 -17.42
N LEU A 22 10.84 -16.97 -17.12
CA LEU A 22 10.12 -17.68 -16.07
C LEU A 22 10.38 -17.07 -14.69
N ILE A 23 11.65 -16.79 -14.37
CA ILE A 23 12.05 -16.19 -13.10
C ILE A 23 11.45 -14.79 -12.97
N GLN A 24 11.49 -13.98 -14.03
CA GLN A 24 10.89 -12.65 -14.00
C GLN A 24 9.38 -12.71 -13.74
N THR A 25 8.69 -13.67 -14.36
CA THR A 25 7.24 -13.86 -14.16
C THR A 25 6.94 -14.23 -12.72
N ARG A 26 7.63 -15.22 -12.17
CA ARG A 26 7.48 -15.63 -10.77
C ARG A 26 7.83 -14.51 -9.79
N GLN A 27 8.87 -13.73 -10.06
CA GLN A 27 9.25 -12.60 -9.22
C GLN A 27 8.14 -11.53 -9.18
N ARG A 28 7.47 -11.26 -10.31
CA ARG A 28 6.33 -10.34 -10.35
C ARG A 28 5.16 -10.86 -9.52
N GLU A 29 4.87 -12.16 -9.57
CA GLU A 29 3.83 -12.80 -8.75
C GLU A 29 4.15 -12.72 -7.26
N TYR A 30 5.39 -13.03 -6.86
CA TYR A 30 5.82 -12.90 -5.46
C TYR A 30 5.72 -11.46 -4.96
N ASN A 31 6.22 -10.49 -5.74
CA ASN A 31 6.14 -9.08 -5.37
C ASN A 31 4.67 -8.62 -5.21
N ARG A 32 3.76 -9.15 -6.02
CA ARG A 32 2.32 -8.87 -5.90
C ARG A 32 1.75 -9.47 -4.62
N ALA A 33 2.02 -10.74 -4.36
CA ALA A 33 1.54 -11.44 -3.16
C ALA A 33 2.06 -10.78 -1.88
N GLU A 34 3.34 -10.38 -1.85
CA GLU A 34 3.94 -9.66 -0.73
C GLU A 34 3.22 -8.33 -0.47
N ARG A 35 2.96 -7.54 -1.52
CA ARG A 35 2.19 -6.30 -1.40
C ARG A 35 0.79 -6.53 -0.85
N GLU A 36 0.10 -7.57 -1.31
CA GLU A 36 -1.25 -7.92 -0.84
C GLU A 36 -1.23 -8.32 0.64
N VAL A 37 -0.25 -9.11 1.08
CA VAL A 37 -0.08 -9.50 2.49
C VAL A 37 0.21 -8.29 3.37
N VAL A 38 1.16 -7.44 2.99
CA VAL A 38 1.49 -6.21 3.74
C VAL A 38 0.27 -5.30 3.83
N HIS A 39 -0.44 -5.11 2.73
CA HIS A 39 -1.64 -4.28 2.67
C HIS A 39 -2.77 -4.83 3.56
N TYR A 40 -2.97 -6.16 3.59
CA TYR A 40 -3.93 -6.80 4.50
C TYR A 40 -3.59 -6.54 5.96
N TRP A 41 -2.33 -6.73 6.37
CA TRP A 41 -1.93 -6.53 7.76
C TRP A 41 -2.01 -5.06 8.19
N LYS A 42 -1.65 -4.11 7.32
CA LYS A 42 -1.84 -2.67 7.58
C LYS A 42 -3.33 -2.32 7.70
N SER A 43 -4.19 -2.90 6.86
CA SER A 43 -5.66 -2.74 6.99
C SER A 43 -6.17 -3.30 8.33
N ARG A 44 -5.69 -4.48 8.72
CA ARG A 44 -6.07 -5.17 9.96
C ARG A 44 -5.57 -4.41 11.19
N TYR A 45 -4.41 -3.76 11.10
CA TYR A 45 -3.93 -2.83 12.11
C TYR A 45 -4.87 -1.64 12.28
N LEU A 46 -5.26 -0.98 11.19
CA LEU A 46 -6.23 0.13 11.23
C LEU A 46 -7.58 -0.29 11.82
N GLN A 47 -8.03 -1.51 11.54
CA GLN A 47 -9.26 -2.05 12.15
C GLN A 47 -9.19 -2.14 13.68
N GLN A 48 -7.99 -2.38 14.24
CA GLN A 48 -7.79 -2.43 15.69
C GLN A 48 -7.65 -1.03 16.32
N GLN A 49 -7.45 0.00 15.50
CA GLN A 49 -7.11 1.37 15.90
C GLN A 49 -8.15 2.38 15.37
N THR A 50 -9.43 2.00 15.37
CA THR A 50 -10.52 2.90 14.97
C THR A 50 -10.75 4.00 16.01
N ASN A 51 -11.47 5.05 15.59
CA ASN A 51 -11.74 6.28 16.33
C ASN A 51 -10.50 7.12 16.66
N LEU A 52 -9.38 6.87 15.96
CA LEU A 52 -8.20 7.73 15.97
C LEU A 52 -8.15 8.61 14.73
N THR A 53 -7.50 9.76 14.85
CA THR A 53 -7.20 10.62 13.71
C THR A 53 -5.81 10.34 13.13
N TYR A 54 -5.74 10.32 11.80
CA TYR A 54 -4.53 10.07 11.05
C TYR A 54 -4.21 11.26 10.16
N LEU A 55 -2.95 11.71 10.19
CA LEU A 55 -2.48 12.66 9.19
C LEU A 55 -2.28 11.90 7.88
N THR A 56 -3.00 12.31 6.85
CA THR A 56 -2.96 11.67 5.53
C THR A 56 -2.50 12.64 4.48
N ARG A 57 -1.78 12.13 3.47
CA ARG A 57 -1.40 12.88 2.28
C ARG A 57 -2.24 12.42 1.09
N VAL A 58 -2.79 13.37 0.35
CA VAL A 58 -3.49 13.08 -0.90
C VAL A 58 -2.47 12.69 -1.96
N ARG A 59 -2.50 11.45 -2.44
CA ARG A 59 -1.60 11.00 -3.51
C ARG A 59 -2.05 11.49 -4.87
N ARG A 60 -3.34 11.31 -5.16
CA ARG A 60 -3.99 11.70 -6.42
C ARG A 60 -5.50 11.51 -6.34
N GLN A 61 -6.21 12.25 -7.18
CA GLN A 61 -7.61 12.01 -7.47
C GLN A 61 -7.74 10.89 -8.51
N LEU A 62 -8.56 9.88 -8.22
CA LEU A 62 -8.92 8.81 -9.14
C LEU A 62 -10.27 9.11 -9.84
N PRO A 63 -10.58 8.43 -10.96
CA PRO A 63 -11.91 8.48 -11.55
C PRO A 63 -13.01 8.08 -10.55
N GLN A 64 -14.27 8.42 -10.86
CA GLN A 64 -15.44 8.05 -10.05
C GLN A 64 -15.46 8.63 -8.62
N LYS A 65 -14.89 9.84 -8.42
CA LYS A 65 -14.82 10.53 -7.13
C LYS A 65 -14.16 9.69 -6.02
N ARG A 66 -13.15 8.90 -6.39
CA ARG A 66 -12.28 8.21 -5.44
C ARG A 66 -11.01 9.03 -5.26
N THR A 67 -10.47 9.03 -4.06
CA THR A 67 -9.21 9.68 -3.72
C THR A 67 -8.27 8.63 -3.18
N GLU A 68 -7.03 8.63 -3.67
CA GLU A 68 -5.95 7.82 -3.14
C GLU A 68 -5.23 8.63 -2.07
N PHE A 69 -5.18 8.09 -0.85
CA PHE A 69 -4.52 8.67 0.30
C PHE A 69 -3.35 7.81 0.72
N GLU A 70 -2.39 8.44 1.37
CA GLU A 70 -1.28 7.80 2.06
C GLU A 70 -1.35 8.20 3.54
N ILE A 71 -1.19 7.25 4.45
CA ILE A 71 -0.82 7.52 5.85
C ILE A 71 0.70 7.39 5.92
N PRO A 72 1.48 8.50 5.92
CA PRO A 72 2.93 8.42 5.77
C PRO A 72 3.61 7.66 6.91
N GLU A 73 3.10 7.79 8.14
CA GLU A 73 3.64 7.08 9.31
C GLU A 73 3.47 5.55 9.26
N LEU A 74 2.55 5.05 8.43
CA LEU A 74 2.32 3.62 8.22
C LEU A 74 2.83 3.17 6.86
N ASP A 75 3.33 4.07 6.01
CA ASP A 75 3.61 3.82 4.59
C ASP A 75 2.42 3.08 3.94
N TYR A 76 1.20 3.53 4.23
CA TYR A 76 -0.02 2.83 3.87
C TYR A 76 -0.84 3.65 2.88
N VAL A 77 -0.97 3.12 1.67
CA VAL A 77 -1.76 3.72 0.59
C VAL A 77 -3.08 2.99 0.47
N PHE A 78 -4.19 3.74 0.46
CA PHE A 78 -5.52 3.20 0.23
C PHE A 78 -6.34 4.17 -0.61
N SER A 79 -7.47 3.69 -1.15
CA SER A 79 -8.36 4.52 -1.96
C SER A 79 -9.80 4.40 -1.48
N THR A 80 -10.39 5.55 -1.16
CA THR A 80 -11.78 5.64 -0.69
C THR A 80 -12.56 6.69 -1.46
N GLY A 81 -13.88 6.61 -1.42
CA GLY A 81 -14.78 7.60 -2.02
C GLY A 81 -15.33 8.57 -0.97
N GLY A 82 -16.14 9.53 -1.42
CA GLY A 82 -16.86 10.45 -0.52
C GLY A 82 -16.12 11.74 -0.20
N PHE A 83 -15.00 12.01 -0.87
CA PHE A 83 -14.28 13.27 -0.78
C PHE A 83 -14.52 14.09 -2.06
N ASP A 84 -14.66 15.40 -1.91
CA ASP A 84 -14.61 16.33 -3.03
C ASP A 84 -13.21 16.35 -3.66
N LYS A 85 -13.05 17.12 -4.73
CA LYS A 85 -11.77 17.19 -5.44
C LYS A 85 -10.71 17.81 -4.51
N LEU A 86 -9.76 17.00 -4.07
CA LEU A 86 -8.64 17.42 -3.24
C LEU A 86 -7.40 17.67 -4.10
N GLU A 87 -6.57 18.62 -3.67
CA GLU A 87 -5.28 18.89 -4.32
C GLU A 87 -4.29 17.76 -4.00
N ALA A 88 -3.55 17.30 -5.01
CA ALA A 88 -2.49 16.33 -4.80
C ALA A 88 -1.41 16.91 -3.87
N GLU A 89 -0.80 16.04 -3.07
CA GLU A 89 0.23 16.37 -2.08
C GLU A 89 -0.27 17.20 -0.88
N SER A 90 -1.55 17.58 -0.85
CA SER A 90 -2.15 18.21 0.33
C SER A 90 -2.26 17.22 1.50
N GLU A 91 -2.06 17.74 2.71
CA GLU A 91 -2.24 16.98 3.95
C GLU A 91 -3.62 17.26 4.55
N ILE A 92 -4.29 16.20 5.00
CA ILE A 92 -5.59 16.26 5.64
C ILE A 92 -5.65 15.30 6.82
N LEU A 93 -6.22 15.78 7.93
CA LEU A 93 -6.47 14.96 9.10
C LEU A 93 -7.80 14.23 8.92
N LEU A 94 -7.76 12.89 8.97
CA LEU A 94 -8.94 12.05 8.80
C LEU A 94 -9.20 11.24 10.07
N LEU A 95 -10.42 11.29 10.58
CA LEU A 95 -10.92 10.36 11.58
C LEU A 95 -11.27 9.03 10.90
N LEU A 96 -10.68 7.94 11.40
CA LEU A 96 -11.04 6.60 10.98
C LEU A 96 -12.20 6.07 11.83
N GLU A 97 -13.40 5.99 11.26
CA GLU A 97 -14.58 5.53 12.00
C GLU A 97 -14.73 4.00 11.95
N GLU A 98 -14.47 3.40 10.79
CA GLU A 98 -14.73 1.98 10.57
C GLU A 98 -13.79 1.38 9.51
N VAL A 99 -13.41 0.11 9.69
CA VAL A 99 -12.66 -0.69 8.71
C VAL A 99 -13.34 -2.05 8.51
N GLN A 100 -13.77 -2.31 7.28
CA GLN A 100 -14.15 -3.63 6.79
C GLN A 100 -12.99 -4.19 5.97
N LEU A 101 -12.57 -5.43 6.19
CA LEU A 101 -11.42 -6.04 5.47
C LEU A 101 -11.81 -6.73 4.16
N GLU A 102 -13.03 -7.25 4.05
CA GLU A 102 -13.45 -8.11 2.93
C GLU A 102 -14.83 -7.68 2.39
N PRO A 103 -14.88 -6.91 1.28
CA PRO A 103 -13.79 -6.17 0.65
C PRO A 103 -13.30 -4.99 1.52
N LEU A 104 -12.07 -4.51 1.29
CA LEU A 104 -11.53 -3.39 2.05
C LEU A 104 -12.40 -2.14 1.87
N ARG A 105 -12.96 -1.63 2.97
CA ARG A 105 -13.66 -0.34 3.03
C ARG A 105 -13.24 0.39 4.30
N LEU A 106 -12.80 1.64 4.11
CA LEU A 106 -12.51 2.55 5.22
C LEU A 106 -13.54 3.66 5.23
N LYS A 107 -14.24 3.81 6.35
CA LYS A 107 -15.11 4.95 6.60
C LYS A 107 -14.30 6.04 7.28
N LEU A 108 -14.08 7.12 6.55
CA LEU A 108 -13.23 8.23 6.96
C LEU A 108 -14.02 9.53 6.93
N ARG A 109 -13.74 10.41 7.90
CA ARG A 109 -14.34 11.74 7.98
C ARG A 109 -13.24 12.79 8.13
N PRO A 110 -13.28 13.90 7.38
CA PRO A 110 -12.41 15.06 7.64
C PRO A 110 -12.56 15.53 9.09
N CYS A 111 -11.43 15.81 9.73
CA CYS A 111 -11.37 16.31 11.09
C CYS A 111 -10.59 17.62 11.11
N GLU A 112 -11.09 18.60 11.85
CA GLU A 112 -10.30 19.80 12.17
C GLU A 112 -9.32 19.47 13.32
N SER A 113 -8.21 20.21 13.39
CA SER A 113 -7.18 20.03 14.43
C SER A 113 -7.70 20.21 15.85
N ASP A 114 -8.82 20.91 16.00
CA ASP A 114 -9.35 21.37 17.28
C ASP A 114 -10.40 20.40 17.88
N GLN A 115 -10.66 19.26 17.23
CA GLN A 115 -11.56 18.23 17.76
C GLN A 115 -10.80 17.27 18.70
N ASP A 116 -11.42 16.88 19.82
CA ASP A 116 -10.88 16.05 20.92
C ASP A 116 -10.55 14.58 20.55
N PHE A 117 -10.27 14.27 19.28
CA PHE A 117 -9.88 12.93 18.86
C PHE A 117 -8.39 12.70 19.09
N GLN A 118 -8.06 11.57 19.71
CA GLN A 118 -6.68 11.17 19.87
C GLN A 118 -6.04 10.97 18.50
N ARG A 119 -4.95 11.71 18.26
CA ARG A 119 -4.13 11.53 17.07
C ARG A 119 -3.33 10.24 17.22
N HIS A 120 -3.43 9.39 16.20
CA HIS A 120 -2.57 8.24 16.11
C HIS A 120 -1.11 8.70 16.06
N SER A 121 -0.29 8.07 16.90
CA SER A 121 1.15 8.27 16.89
C SER A 121 1.82 6.96 17.26
N TRP A 122 2.91 6.64 16.59
CA TRP A 122 3.80 5.58 17.03
C TRP A 122 4.53 6.04 18.29
N SER A 123 4.09 5.58 19.47
CA SER A 123 4.96 5.59 20.65
C SER A 123 6.11 4.61 20.39
N LYS A 124 7.33 5.14 20.26
CA LYS A 124 8.56 4.34 20.32
C LYS A 124 8.75 3.75 21.72
#